data_AF-A0A9R1XA94-F1
#
_entry.id   AF-A0A9R1XA94-F1
#
_cell.length_a   1.000
_cell.length_b   1.000
_cell.length_c   1.000
_cell.angle_alpha   90.00
_cell.angle_beta   90.00
_cell.angle_gamma   90.00
#
_symmetry.space_group_name_H-M   'P 1'
#
loop_
_entity.id
_entity.type
_entity.pdbx_description
1 polymer ?
#
loop_
_entity_poly.entity_id
_entity_poly.type
_entity_poly.pdbx_seq_one_letter_code
_entity_poly.pdbx_strand_id
1 'polypeptide(L)'
;MRRRSPVTPSTDHMEKGTNKSQQSRLCVLGLLCAFFWGFLLYFHFVIIGGRSFQVNPISSESRTLEPIPVSRPIPEIDIDHVENYDKSESRDLVVAQLKTPKPEPVIEPKTDDLDKPEVFHSVTPQPKIPQPDPVIEQKNDDLNKPKVFPFVKALKTTENKSDPCGGRYVYVHDLPPRFNEDMLKQCRSLSKWTNMCKFTTNAGLGPPLENTEGVFSDNGWYATNQFAVDVIFSNRMKQYECLTKDSSLAAAIFVPFYAGFDIARYLWGYNISTRDAASLDLVDWLQKRPEWSIMGGKDHFLVAGRITWDFRRLSEEETDWGNKLLFLPAAKNMSMLVVESSPWNANDFAIPYPTYFHPSKDSEVFAWQDRMMNLDRKWLFCFAGAPRPDNPKSIRGQIIDQCKNSDVGKLLECDLGESKCHSPSSIMQMFQSSVFCLQPQGDSYTRRSAFDSMLAGCIPVFFHPGSAYTQYTWHLPKNYTKYSVFIPEDDLRKKNISLEERLGQIPVDQVKMMREEVINLIPRLIYADPRSKLESHKDAFDVSVQAIINKVTRLRKDMIDGRTDDDFIEELSWKYALLDEGEYVGVHEWDPFFSKPKPNDGNTDSDGSSAEVAKNSWKNEQRDHS
;
A
#
# COMPACT_ATOMS: atom_id res chain seq x y z
N MET A 1 -67.45 -6.27 -7.10
CA MET A 1 -68.03 -4.98 -7.58
C MET A 1 -67.91 -3.93 -6.49
N ARG A 2 -67.91 -2.62 -6.84
CA ARG A 2 -68.18 -1.41 -6.00
C ARG A 2 -67.47 -1.34 -4.62
N ARG A 3 -66.44 -0.49 -4.42
CA ARG A 3 -66.47 0.99 -4.22
C ARG A 3 -67.48 1.49 -3.17
N ARG A 4 -66.97 2.15 -2.11
CA ARG A 4 -67.28 3.56 -1.76
C ARG A 4 -66.24 4.12 -0.76
N SER A 5 -66.20 5.45 -0.63
CA SER A 5 -65.31 6.21 0.25
C SER A 5 -66.11 7.15 1.17
N PRO A 6 -65.59 7.49 2.38
CA PRO A 6 -65.95 8.70 3.12
C PRO A 6 -65.04 9.88 2.68
N VAL A 7 -65.09 11.12 3.22
CA VAL A 7 -66.14 12.09 3.65
C VAL A 7 -65.39 13.44 3.84
N THR A 8 -66.08 14.58 3.84
CA THR A 8 -65.53 15.96 3.88
C THR A 8 -65.03 16.46 5.24
N PRO A 9 -64.09 17.44 5.25
CA PRO A 9 -63.87 18.40 6.34
C PRO A 9 -64.56 19.76 6.08
N SER A 10 -64.84 20.55 7.12
CA SER A 10 -65.15 21.98 7.00
C SER A 10 -65.11 22.73 8.34
N THR A 11 -64.31 23.80 8.40
CA THR A 11 -64.62 25.05 9.15
C THR A 11 -63.71 26.16 8.64
N ASP A 12 -64.30 27.24 8.12
CA ASP A 12 -63.56 28.45 7.70
C ASP A 12 -63.31 29.40 8.88
N HIS A 13 -62.25 30.19 8.77
CA HIS A 13 -62.26 31.57 9.27
C HIS A 13 -61.57 32.48 8.25
N MET A 14 -62.24 33.56 7.86
CA MET A 14 -61.80 34.46 6.79
C MET A 14 -60.78 35.49 7.27
N GLU A 15 -59.79 35.80 6.43
CA GLU A 15 -59.38 37.19 6.24
C GLU A 15 -58.89 37.46 4.80
N LYS A 16 -58.92 38.73 4.36
CA LYS A 16 -58.96 39.10 2.92
C LYS A 16 -57.93 40.20 2.61
N GLY A 17 -56.70 39.82 2.21
CA GLY A 17 -55.54 40.72 2.21
C GLY A 17 -54.76 40.89 0.88
N THR A 18 -55.06 41.96 0.14
CA THR A 18 -54.15 42.69 -0.80
C THR A 18 -53.40 41.94 -1.91
N ASN A 19 -53.86 42.09 -3.15
CA ASN A 19 -53.25 41.53 -4.37
C ASN A 19 -51.99 42.29 -4.91
N LYS A 20 -51.15 42.86 -4.02
CA LYS A 20 -50.02 43.76 -4.41
C LYS A 20 -48.64 43.07 -4.51
N SER A 21 -48.46 41.90 -3.90
CA SER A 21 -47.13 41.25 -3.79
C SER A 21 -46.61 40.68 -5.12
N GLN A 22 -47.50 40.18 -5.98
CA GLN A 22 -47.13 39.30 -7.09
C GLN A 22 -46.47 40.04 -8.28
N GLN A 23 -46.92 41.26 -8.58
CA GLN A 23 -46.30 42.09 -9.64
C GLN A 23 -44.85 42.48 -9.30
N SER A 24 -44.56 42.82 -8.05
CA SER A 24 -43.20 43.17 -7.61
C SER A 24 -42.21 42.00 -7.85
N ARG A 25 -42.61 40.77 -7.49
CA ARG A 25 -41.80 39.57 -7.71
C ARG A 25 -41.55 39.27 -9.19
N LEU A 26 -42.53 39.51 -10.05
CA LEU A 26 -42.38 39.38 -11.50
C LEU A 26 -41.42 40.42 -12.09
N CYS A 27 -41.48 41.68 -11.64
CA CYS A 27 -40.53 42.72 -12.05
C CYS A 27 -39.09 42.40 -11.62
N VAL A 28 -38.89 41.86 -10.40
CA VAL A 28 -37.57 41.42 -9.92
C VAL A 28 -37.03 40.24 -10.75
N LEU A 29 -37.85 39.24 -11.08
CA LEU A 29 -37.43 38.17 -11.99
C LEU A 29 -37.07 38.69 -13.38
N GLY A 30 -37.86 39.64 -13.92
CA GLY A 30 -37.58 40.27 -15.21
C GLY A 30 -36.23 41.00 -15.23
N LEU A 31 -35.92 41.77 -14.18
CA LEU A 31 -34.63 42.44 -14.00
C LEU A 31 -33.47 41.44 -13.89
N LEU A 32 -33.61 40.37 -13.11
CA LEU A 32 -32.57 39.35 -12.95
C LEU A 32 -32.29 38.61 -14.27
N CYS A 33 -33.33 38.27 -15.05
CA CYS A 33 -33.18 37.73 -16.40
C CYS A 33 -32.48 38.73 -17.34
N ALA A 34 -32.85 40.02 -17.31
CA ALA A 34 -32.22 41.05 -18.13
C ALA A 34 -30.72 41.22 -17.81
N PHE A 35 -30.35 41.21 -16.52
CA PHE A 35 -28.94 41.21 -16.09
C PHE A 35 -28.18 39.96 -16.55
N PHE A 36 -28.76 38.77 -16.39
CA PHE A 36 -28.14 37.51 -16.80
C PHE A 36 -27.85 37.48 -18.31
N TRP A 37 -28.84 37.80 -19.14
CA TRP A 37 -28.66 37.87 -20.59
C TRP A 37 -27.73 39.02 -21.02
N GLY A 38 -27.75 40.16 -20.31
CA GLY A 38 -26.81 41.26 -20.52
C GLY A 38 -25.35 40.84 -20.31
N PHE A 39 -25.04 40.12 -19.23
CA PHE A 39 -23.71 39.56 -18.99
C PHE A 39 -23.30 38.52 -20.02
N LEU A 40 -24.21 37.63 -20.42
CA LEU A 40 -23.95 36.59 -21.42
C LEU A 40 -23.62 37.20 -22.79
N LEU A 41 -24.40 38.19 -23.22
CA LEU A 41 -24.17 38.93 -24.47
C LEU A 41 -22.89 39.78 -24.40
N TYR A 42 -22.62 40.45 -23.28
CA TYR A 42 -21.38 41.21 -23.08
C TYR A 42 -20.15 40.29 -23.22
N PHE A 43 -20.15 39.13 -22.56
CA PHE A 43 -19.04 38.18 -22.66
C PHE A 43 -18.85 37.66 -24.09
N HIS A 44 -19.95 37.31 -24.77
CA HIS A 44 -19.89 36.76 -26.13
C HIS A 44 -19.50 37.79 -27.21
N PHE A 45 -19.94 39.05 -27.09
CA PHE A 45 -19.66 40.07 -28.12
C PHE A 45 -18.43 40.95 -27.81
N VAL A 46 -18.10 41.20 -26.54
CA VAL A 46 -16.95 42.04 -26.17
C VAL A 46 -15.69 41.21 -25.91
N ILE A 47 -15.78 40.13 -25.13
CA ILE A 47 -14.60 39.33 -24.74
C ILE A 47 -14.22 38.32 -25.81
N ILE A 48 -15.21 37.61 -26.39
CA ILE A 48 -14.95 36.66 -27.49
C ILE A 48 -14.86 37.40 -28.84
N GLY A 49 -15.80 38.29 -29.14
CA GLY A 49 -15.83 39.06 -30.39
C GLY A 49 -14.65 40.03 -30.60
N GLY A 50 -13.95 40.44 -29.53
CA GLY A 50 -12.81 41.36 -29.62
C GLY A 50 -11.52 40.77 -30.21
N ARG A 51 -11.39 39.44 -30.36
CA ARG A 51 -10.16 38.78 -30.84
C ARG A 51 -10.07 38.68 -32.36
N SER A 52 -9.78 39.82 -33.00
CA SER A 52 -9.34 39.84 -34.41
C SER A 52 -7.90 39.32 -34.53
N PHE A 53 -7.75 38.02 -34.83
CA PHE A 53 -6.43 37.42 -35.10
C PHE A 53 -5.88 37.88 -36.46
N GLN A 54 -4.98 38.86 -36.46
CA GLN A 54 -4.14 39.15 -37.62
C GLN A 54 -3.10 38.03 -37.79
N VAL A 55 -3.26 37.22 -38.84
CA VAL A 55 -2.26 36.24 -39.27
C VAL A 55 -1.27 36.93 -40.21
N ASN A 56 -0.12 37.34 -39.69
CA ASN A 56 1.02 37.74 -40.52
C ASN A 56 1.77 36.49 -40.98
N PRO A 57 1.90 36.21 -42.29
CA PRO A 57 2.69 35.09 -42.77
C PRO A 57 4.19 35.39 -42.62
N ILE A 58 4.88 34.64 -41.77
CA ILE A 58 6.34 34.73 -41.66
C ILE A 58 6.96 33.99 -42.84
N SER A 59 7.82 34.70 -43.57
CA SER A 59 8.56 34.21 -44.72
C SER A 59 9.60 33.16 -44.35
N SER A 60 9.77 32.16 -45.21
CA SER A 60 10.83 31.17 -45.10
C SER A 60 12.22 31.76 -45.41
N GLU A 61 13.03 32.01 -44.39
CA GLU A 61 14.49 32.10 -44.56
C GLU A 61 15.14 30.74 -44.27
N SER A 62 15.84 30.18 -45.27
CA SER A 62 16.74 29.05 -45.04
C SER A 62 18.03 29.57 -44.41
N ARG A 63 18.46 28.97 -43.29
CA ARG A 63 19.82 29.15 -42.77
C ARG A 63 20.59 27.83 -42.89
N THR A 64 21.60 27.86 -43.74
CA THR A 64 22.57 26.79 -43.94
C THR A 64 23.41 26.57 -42.69
N LEU A 65 23.55 25.31 -42.26
CA LEU A 65 24.52 24.91 -41.26
C LEU A 65 25.85 24.57 -41.95
N GLU A 66 26.95 25.18 -41.51
CA GLU A 66 28.30 24.78 -41.89
C GLU A 66 28.80 23.59 -41.03
N PRO A 67 29.56 22.64 -41.59
CA PRO A 67 30.07 21.49 -40.84
C PRO A 67 31.37 21.81 -40.09
N ILE A 68 31.46 21.37 -38.84
CA ILE A 68 32.67 21.42 -37.99
C ILE A 68 33.21 19.98 -37.80
N PRO A 69 34.54 19.75 -37.79
CA PRO A 69 35.10 18.56 -38.42
C PRO A 69 35.32 17.33 -37.52
N VAL A 70 35.38 16.17 -38.18
CA VAL A 70 35.72 14.86 -37.60
C VAL A 70 37.14 14.85 -37.03
N SER A 71 37.27 14.40 -35.77
CA SER A 71 38.55 14.05 -35.14
C SER A 71 38.73 12.52 -35.07
N ARG A 72 39.99 12.05 -35.06
CA ARG A 72 40.35 10.63 -35.27
C ARG A 72 40.39 9.80 -33.96
N PRO A 73 40.19 8.47 -34.03
CA PRO A 73 40.25 7.57 -32.87
C PRO A 73 41.69 7.22 -32.46
N ILE A 74 41.85 6.86 -31.19
CA ILE A 74 43.04 6.23 -30.56
C ILE A 74 42.53 5.36 -29.39
N PRO A 75 43.26 4.33 -28.94
CA PRO A 75 43.27 3.01 -29.57
C PRO A 75 42.68 1.92 -28.64
N GLU A 76 42.58 0.69 -29.15
CA GLU A 76 42.32 -0.49 -28.33
C GLU A 76 43.46 -0.71 -27.32
N ILE A 77 43.10 -1.14 -26.10
CA ILE A 77 44.04 -1.63 -25.08
C ILE A 77 43.75 -3.10 -24.86
N ASP A 78 44.75 -3.92 -25.15
CA ASP A 78 44.74 -5.37 -24.94
C ASP A 78 44.91 -5.68 -23.45
N ILE A 79 44.17 -6.65 -22.91
CA ILE A 79 44.22 -7.06 -21.49
C ILE A 79 44.18 -8.59 -21.39
N ASP A 80 45.32 -9.20 -21.69
CA ASP A 80 45.63 -10.55 -21.24
C ASP A 80 46.38 -10.50 -19.88
N HIS A 81 46.08 -11.47 -19.01
CA HIS A 81 46.77 -11.75 -17.72
C HIS A 81 46.99 -10.61 -16.69
N VAL A 82 46.11 -10.57 -15.68
CA VAL A 82 46.55 -10.68 -14.26
C VAL A 82 45.58 -11.60 -13.50
N GLU A 83 46.07 -12.75 -13.04
CA GLU A 83 45.41 -13.56 -12.01
C GLU A 83 45.95 -13.22 -10.61
N ASN A 84 45.19 -13.59 -9.57
CA ASN A 84 45.64 -13.74 -8.17
C ASN A 84 46.32 -12.53 -7.50
N TYR A 85 45.54 -11.76 -6.73
CA TYR A 85 45.97 -11.30 -5.40
C TYR A 85 44.76 -11.02 -4.50
N ASP A 86 44.29 -12.03 -3.77
CA ASP A 86 43.38 -11.83 -2.63
C ASP A 86 43.75 -12.79 -1.49
N LYS A 87 44.50 -12.25 -0.50
CA LYS A 87 44.87 -12.94 0.74
C LYS A 87 45.50 -11.98 1.76
N SER A 88 44.68 -11.46 2.67
CA SER A 88 45.12 -11.01 4.00
C SER A 88 43.97 -11.27 4.98
N GLU A 89 43.97 -12.41 5.66
CA GLU A 89 44.43 -12.48 7.05
C GLU A 89 43.63 -11.56 8.00
N SER A 90 42.53 -12.13 8.50
CA SER A 90 41.91 -11.73 9.76
C SER A 90 42.95 -11.66 10.90
N ARG A 91 42.84 -10.66 11.77
CA ARG A 91 43.54 -10.63 13.06
C ARG A 91 42.55 -10.53 14.20
N ASP A 92 42.73 -11.40 15.19
CA ASP A 92 41.81 -11.57 16.31
C ASP A 92 41.81 -10.35 17.26
N LEU A 93 40.62 -10.03 17.78
CA LEU A 93 40.46 -9.21 18.98
C LEU A 93 39.89 -10.08 20.10
N VAL A 94 40.73 -10.36 21.09
CA VAL A 94 40.40 -11.22 22.24
C VAL A 94 39.41 -10.51 23.17
N VAL A 95 38.21 -11.06 23.31
CA VAL A 95 37.23 -10.64 24.32
C VAL A 95 37.25 -11.61 25.51
N ALA A 96 37.38 -11.07 26.72
CA ALA A 96 37.49 -11.87 27.94
C ALA A 96 36.15 -12.49 28.37
N GLN A 97 36.20 -13.73 28.89
CA GLN A 97 35.03 -14.42 29.42
C GLN A 97 34.53 -13.79 30.74
N LEU A 98 33.24 -13.45 30.81
CA LEU A 98 32.51 -13.37 32.08
C LEU A 98 31.76 -14.68 32.33
N LYS A 99 31.68 -15.09 33.60
CA LYS A 99 31.06 -16.35 34.03
C LYS A 99 29.57 -16.15 34.31
N THR A 100 28.74 -17.05 33.80
CA THR A 100 27.32 -17.17 34.20
C THR A 100 27.19 -17.83 35.58
N PRO A 101 26.31 -17.32 36.47
CA PRO A 101 25.93 -18.03 37.69
C PRO A 101 25.04 -19.26 37.41
N LYS A 102 24.98 -20.17 38.38
CA LYS A 102 24.19 -21.40 38.36
C LYS A 102 22.88 -21.19 39.14
N PRO A 103 21.71 -21.70 38.70
CA PRO A 103 20.48 -21.58 39.47
C PRO A 103 20.45 -22.53 40.68
N GLU A 104 19.83 -22.08 41.77
CA GLU A 104 19.48 -22.88 42.95
C GLU A 104 17.99 -23.29 42.94
N PRO A 105 17.60 -24.34 43.68
CA PRO A 105 16.28 -24.97 43.52
C PRO A 105 15.16 -24.24 44.26
N VAL A 106 13.95 -24.25 43.66
CA VAL A 106 12.70 -23.82 44.30
C VAL A 106 12.12 -24.96 45.14
N ILE A 107 11.55 -24.63 46.30
CA ILE A 107 11.01 -25.57 47.30
C ILE A 107 9.47 -25.60 47.23
N GLU A 108 8.89 -26.79 47.27
CA GLU A 108 7.43 -26.97 47.38
C GLU A 108 6.90 -26.63 48.79
N PRO A 109 5.81 -25.85 48.93
CA PRO A 109 5.01 -25.79 50.15
C PRO A 109 4.02 -26.96 50.23
N LYS A 110 3.79 -27.48 51.44
CA LYS A 110 2.82 -28.56 51.70
C LYS A 110 1.39 -28.04 51.96
N THR A 111 0.45 -28.97 51.87
CA THR A 111 -0.93 -28.87 52.36
C THR A 111 -1.02 -28.63 53.87
N ASP A 112 -2.06 -27.90 54.28
CA ASP A 112 -2.76 -28.08 55.56
C ASP A 112 -4.28 -27.93 55.31
N ASP A 113 -5.11 -28.33 56.29
CA ASP A 113 -6.51 -28.76 56.09
C ASP A 113 -7.54 -27.98 56.95
N LEU A 114 -8.84 -28.21 56.70
CA LEU A 114 -10.04 -27.68 57.37
C LEU A 114 -10.36 -26.19 57.06
N ASP A 115 -11.62 -25.75 56.91
CA ASP A 115 -12.85 -26.24 57.56
C ASP A 115 -14.15 -26.07 56.68
N LYS A 116 -15.31 -26.50 57.22
CA LYS A 116 -16.68 -26.39 56.65
C LYS A 116 -17.54 -25.42 57.50
N PRO A 117 -18.84 -25.09 57.22
CA PRO A 117 -19.89 -25.77 56.40
C PRO A 117 -20.46 -24.79 55.30
N GLU A 118 -21.66 -24.83 54.70
CA GLU A 118 -22.95 -25.56 54.86
C GLU A 118 -23.48 -26.13 53.50
N VAL A 119 -24.78 -25.93 53.17
CA VAL A 119 -25.53 -26.58 52.08
C VAL A 119 -26.66 -25.65 51.56
N PHE A 120 -26.88 -25.63 50.24
CA PHE A 120 -28.19 -25.30 49.65
C PHE A 120 -28.49 -26.23 48.45
N HIS A 121 -29.73 -26.70 48.34
CA HIS A 121 -30.19 -27.59 47.27
C HIS A 121 -30.96 -26.86 46.17
N SER A 122 -30.74 -27.20 44.89
CA SER A 122 -31.80 -27.20 43.86
C SER A 122 -31.51 -28.24 42.76
N VAL A 123 -32.56 -28.81 42.18
CA VAL A 123 -32.54 -29.97 41.28
C VAL A 123 -32.12 -29.61 39.84
N THR A 124 -31.42 -30.51 39.14
CA THR A 124 -31.34 -30.53 37.67
C THR A 124 -31.21 -32.00 37.17
N PRO A 125 -31.78 -32.42 36.02
CA PRO A 125 -31.94 -33.84 35.68
C PRO A 125 -30.72 -34.51 35.03
N GLN A 126 -30.61 -35.84 35.17
CA GLN A 126 -29.55 -36.66 34.55
C GLN A 126 -29.71 -36.82 33.02
N PRO A 127 -28.64 -36.61 32.23
CA PRO A 127 -28.47 -37.22 30.92
C PRO A 127 -28.06 -38.71 31.03
N LYS A 128 -28.27 -39.49 29.96
CA LYS A 128 -27.97 -40.93 29.91
C LYS A 128 -26.49 -41.21 29.63
N ILE A 129 -25.98 -42.30 30.17
CA ILE A 129 -24.64 -42.85 29.88
C ILE A 129 -24.60 -43.37 28.42
N PRO A 130 -23.68 -42.91 27.56
CA PRO A 130 -23.35 -43.56 26.29
C PRO A 130 -22.48 -44.80 26.54
N GLN A 131 -22.64 -45.84 25.72
CA GLN A 131 -21.68 -46.96 25.66
C GLN A 131 -20.43 -46.54 24.87
N PRO A 132 -19.24 -47.11 25.15
CA PRO A 132 -18.05 -46.85 24.35
C PRO A 132 -18.16 -47.51 22.97
N ASP A 133 -17.82 -46.75 21.93
CA ASP A 133 -17.69 -47.26 20.56
C ASP A 133 -16.56 -48.28 20.42
N PRO A 134 -16.65 -49.22 19.46
CA PRO A 134 -15.65 -50.27 19.27
C PRO A 134 -14.29 -49.69 18.84
N VAL A 135 -13.22 -50.19 19.46
CA VAL A 135 -11.84 -49.84 19.11
C VAL A 135 -11.55 -50.29 17.68
N ILE A 136 -11.43 -49.33 16.76
CA ILE A 136 -10.88 -49.57 15.42
C ILE A 136 -9.36 -49.62 15.55
N GLU A 137 -8.77 -50.80 15.37
CA GLU A 137 -7.31 -50.95 15.27
C GLU A 137 -6.80 -50.17 14.04
N GLN A 138 -6.16 -49.03 14.28
CA GLN A 138 -5.41 -48.35 13.22
C GLN A 138 -4.17 -49.19 12.89
N LYS A 139 -4.23 -49.83 11.72
CA LYS A 139 -3.09 -50.49 11.07
C LYS A 139 -1.96 -49.47 10.84
N ASN A 140 -0.91 -49.55 11.65
CA ASN A 140 0.35 -48.79 11.48
C ASN A 140 1.18 -49.35 10.31
N ASP A 141 0.63 -49.26 9.09
CA ASP A 141 1.05 -50.03 7.91
C ASP A 141 1.51 -49.11 6.74
N ASP A 142 1.90 -47.85 7.04
CA ASP A 142 2.40 -46.90 6.02
C ASP A 142 3.50 -45.90 6.46
N LEU A 143 4.23 -46.19 7.54
CA LEU A 143 5.32 -45.30 8.01
C LEU A 143 6.61 -45.33 7.17
N ASN A 144 6.70 -46.18 6.14
CA ASN A 144 7.92 -46.43 5.36
C ASN A 144 7.79 -46.16 3.85
N LYS A 145 6.69 -45.56 3.37
CA LYS A 145 6.65 -45.01 2.00
C LYS A 145 7.16 -43.57 2.01
N PRO A 146 8.04 -43.16 1.06
CA PRO A 146 8.38 -41.75 0.88
C PRO A 146 7.11 -40.93 0.60
N LYS A 147 6.88 -39.88 1.39
CA LYS A 147 5.71 -39.01 1.25
C LYS A 147 5.83 -38.19 -0.03
N VAL A 148 5.19 -38.66 -1.12
CA VAL A 148 5.26 -37.99 -2.43
C VAL A 148 4.35 -36.76 -2.42
N PHE A 149 4.93 -35.57 -2.24
CA PHE A 149 4.19 -34.31 -2.31
C PHE A 149 3.88 -33.94 -3.77
N PRO A 150 2.65 -33.53 -4.12
CA PRO A 150 2.30 -33.22 -5.52
C PRO A 150 3.14 -32.08 -6.14
N PHE A 151 3.65 -31.16 -5.32
CA PHE A 151 4.51 -30.04 -5.75
C PHE A 151 5.99 -30.40 -6.01
N VAL A 152 6.40 -31.66 -5.85
CA VAL A 152 7.81 -32.09 -6.09
C VAL A 152 8.26 -31.77 -7.53
N LYS A 153 7.37 -31.88 -8.53
CA LYS A 153 7.69 -31.54 -9.92
C LYS A 153 8.08 -30.06 -10.08
N ALA A 154 7.35 -29.15 -9.43
CA ALA A 154 7.66 -27.73 -9.44
C ALA A 154 9.00 -27.42 -8.74
N LEU A 155 9.27 -28.04 -7.58
CA LEU A 155 10.58 -27.89 -6.91
C LEU A 155 11.75 -28.34 -7.80
N LYS A 156 11.62 -29.49 -8.47
CA LYS A 156 12.68 -30.05 -9.33
C LYS A 156 13.02 -29.19 -10.55
N THR A 157 12.20 -28.22 -10.93
CA THR A 157 12.58 -27.24 -11.96
C THR A 157 13.83 -26.43 -11.54
N THR A 158 14.07 -26.22 -10.24
CA THR A 158 15.30 -25.57 -9.73
C THR A 158 16.59 -26.36 -9.99
N GLU A 159 16.50 -27.69 -10.18
CA GLU A 159 17.65 -28.56 -10.43
C GLU A 159 18.18 -28.40 -11.87
N ASN A 160 17.32 -27.97 -12.80
CA ASN A 160 17.64 -27.87 -14.22
C ASN A 160 18.33 -26.54 -14.58
N LYS A 161 19.67 -26.51 -14.44
CA LYS A 161 20.49 -25.32 -14.75
C LYS A 161 20.43 -24.82 -16.20
N SER A 162 19.85 -25.57 -17.14
CA SER A 162 19.66 -25.10 -18.53
C SER A 162 18.28 -24.48 -18.79
N ASP A 163 17.36 -24.53 -17.81
CA ASP A 163 16.07 -23.85 -17.89
C ASP A 163 16.17 -22.47 -17.22
N PRO A 164 16.09 -21.35 -17.98
CA PRO A 164 16.14 -20.01 -17.39
C PRO A 164 14.97 -19.73 -16.44
N CYS A 165 13.86 -20.48 -16.54
CA CYS A 165 12.69 -20.40 -15.68
C CYS A 165 12.64 -21.44 -14.56
N GLY A 166 13.74 -22.20 -14.36
CA GLY A 166 13.86 -23.18 -13.29
C GLY A 166 13.59 -22.56 -11.91
N GLY A 167 12.56 -23.03 -11.21
CA GLY A 167 12.09 -22.48 -9.93
C GLY A 167 11.33 -21.17 -10.01
N ARG A 168 11.09 -20.61 -11.20
CA ARG A 168 10.47 -19.28 -11.40
C ARG A 168 9.09 -19.31 -12.05
N TYR A 169 8.60 -20.48 -12.46
CA TYR A 169 7.31 -20.58 -13.16
C TYR A 169 6.13 -20.05 -12.35
N VAL A 170 5.29 -19.21 -12.96
CA VAL A 170 4.02 -18.74 -12.39
C VAL A 170 2.87 -19.22 -13.27
N TYR A 171 1.90 -19.89 -12.65
CA TYR A 171 0.61 -20.19 -13.29
C TYR A 171 -0.40 -19.09 -12.96
N VAL A 172 -1.20 -18.67 -13.93
CA VAL A 172 -2.23 -17.62 -13.75
C VAL A 172 -3.61 -18.27 -13.90
N HIS A 173 -4.46 -18.12 -12.89
CA HIS A 173 -5.84 -18.61 -12.94
C HIS A 173 -6.66 -17.85 -13.98
N ASP A 174 -7.35 -18.60 -14.85
CA ASP A 174 -8.32 -18.07 -15.82
C ASP A 174 -9.65 -17.78 -15.12
N LEU A 175 -9.69 -16.66 -14.38
CA LEU A 175 -10.86 -16.23 -13.60
C LEU A 175 -12.00 -15.73 -14.51
N PRO A 176 -13.27 -16.01 -14.16
CA PRO A 176 -14.43 -15.39 -14.79
C PRO A 176 -14.30 -13.85 -14.88
N PRO A 177 -14.52 -13.21 -16.05
CA PRO A 177 -14.22 -11.78 -16.29
C PRO A 177 -14.84 -10.77 -15.32
N ARG A 178 -15.89 -11.15 -14.60
CA ARG A 178 -16.49 -10.39 -13.50
C ARG A 178 -15.51 -10.03 -12.38
N PHE A 179 -14.46 -10.82 -12.19
CA PHE A 179 -13.43 -10.60 -11.18
C PHE A 179 -12.34 -9.59 -11.61
N ASN A 180 -12.31 -9.19 -12.90
CA ASN A 180 -11.26 -8.33 -13.43
C ASN A 180 -11.69 -7.46 -14.62
N GLU A 181 -11.80 -8.02 -15.84
CA GLU A 181 -12.00 -7.24 -17.06
C GLU A 181 -13.32 -6.49 -17.09
N ASP A 182 -14.40 -7.09 -16.60
CA ASP A 182 -15.71 -6.45 -16.58
C ASP A 182 -15.73 -5.27 -15.60
N MET A 183 -14.85 -5.27 -14.59
CA MET A 183 -14.67 -4.12 -13.72
C MET A 183 -14.06 -2.93 -14.46
N LEU A 184 -13.18 -3.16 -15.44
CA LEU A 184 -12.60 -2.13 -16.30
C LEU A 184 -13.59 -1.67 -17.37
N LYS A 185 -14.37 -2.59 -17.96
CA LYS A 185 -15.49 -2.25 -18.86
C LYS A 185 -16.52 -1.35 -18.15
N GLN A 186 -16.66 -1.51 -16.83
CA GLN A 186 -17.49 -0.69 -15.93
C GLN A 186 -16.69 0.36 -15.14
N CYS A 187 -15.57 0.88 -15.65
CA CYS A 187 -14.64 1.74 -14.90
C CYS A 187 -15.26 2.99 -14.22
N ARG A 188 -16.48 3.41 -14.60
CA ARG A 188 -17.21 4.51 -13.95
C ARG A 188 -17.85 4.15 -12.61
N SER A 189 -18.02 2.87 -12.26
CA SER A 189 -18.58 2.44 -10.97
C SER A 189 -17.52 2.10 -9.91
N LEU A 190 -16.23 2.16 -10.27
CA LEU A 190 -15.11 1.82 -9.40
C LEU A 190 -14.90 2.78 -8.23
N SER A 191 -15.31 4.04 -8.36
CA SER A 191 -15.45 4.99 -7.26
C SER A 191 -16.74 5.76 -7.47
N LYS A 192 -17.39 6.17 -6.37
CA LYS A 192 -18.62 6.99 -6.44
C LYS A 192 -18.33 8.44 -6.83
N TRP A 193 -17.13 8.92 -6.54
CA TRP A 193 -16.71 10.31 -6.71
C TRP A 193 -15.81 10.43 -7.94
N THR A 194 -14.87 9.51 -8.09
CA THR A 194 -13.80 9.57 -9.10
C THR A 194 -14.14 8.78 -10.37
N ASN A 195 -14.04 9.39 -11.55
CA ASN A 195 -14.14 8.68 -12.83
C ASN A 195 -12.86 7.86 -13.13
N MET A 196 -12.77 6.66 -12.57
CA MET A 196 -11.60 5.78 -12.69
C MET A 196 -11.30 5.30 -14.12
N CYS A 197 -12.17 5.55 -15.10
CA CYS A 197 -11.86 5.36 -16.51
C CYS A 197 -10.63 6.16 -16.97
N LYS A 198 -10.34 7.32 -16.37
CA LYS A 198 -9.11 8.08 -16.63
C LYS A 198 -7.87 7.25 -16.23
N PHE A 199 -7.91 6.69 -15.02
CA PHE A 199 -6.76 6.04 -14.39
C PHE A 199 -6.55 4.59 -14.82
N THR A 200 -7.55 3.96 -15.43
CA THR A 200 -7.43 2.61 -16.04
C THR A 200 -6.89 2.63 -17.47
N THR A 201 -6.64 3.82 -18.06
CA THR A 201 -5.89 3.94 -19.32
C THR A 201 -4.41 3.54 -19.17
N ASN A 202 -3.71 3.34 -20.29
CA ASN A 202 -2.29 2.96 -20.34
C ASN A 202 -1.96 1.80 -19.40
N ALA A 203 -2.70 0.69 -19.49
CA ALA A 203 -2.50 -0.50 -18.66
C ALA A 203 -2.60 -0.30 -17.12
N GLY A 204 -3.24 0.78 -16.66
CA GLY A 204 -3.39 1.14 -15.25
C GLY A 204 -2.56 2.35 -14.79
N LEU A 205 -1.72 2.90 -15.67
CA LEU A 205 -0.89 4.08 -15.38
C LEU A 205 -1.66 5.40 -15.44
N GLY A 206 -2.83 5.44 -16.12
CA GLY A 206 -3.52 6.71 -16.42
C GLY A 206 -2.84 7.48 -17.56
N PRO A 207 -3.29 8.71 -17.88
CA PRO A 207 -2.71 9.52 -18.96
C PRO A 207 -1.28 9.98 -18.63
N PRO A 208 -0.42 10.23 -19.63
CA PRO A 208 0.92 10.78 -19.40
C PRO A 208 0.86 12.18 -18.77
N LEU A 209 1.94 12.56 -18.08
CA LEU A 209 2.17 13.91 -17.56
C LEU A 209 3.08 14.69 -18.50
N GLU A 210 2.81 15.98 -18.68
CA GLU A 210 3.63 16.88 -19.50
C GLU A 210 4.79 17.46 -18.67
N ASN A 211 5.98 17.56 -19.26
CA ASN A 211 7.17 18.10 -18.60
C ASN A 211 7.30 19.65 -18.73
N THR A 212 6.18 20.37 -18.79
CA THR A 212 6.14 21.83 -19.07
C THR A 212 6.86 22.67 -18.02
N GLU A 213 6.92 22.21 -16.77
CA GLU A 213 7.62 22.87 -15.66
C GLU A 213 9.06 22.36 -15.45
N GLY A 214 9.56 21.43 -16.29
CA GLY A 214 10.88 20.80 -16.16
C GLY A 214 11.03 19.88 -14.93
N VAL A 215 9.96 19.64 -14.18
CA VAL A 215 9.94 18.89 -12.92
C VAL A 215 10.16 17.38 -13.13
N PHE A 216 9.84 16.87 -14.32
CA PHE A 216 9.88 15.47 -14.69
C PHE A 216 11.00 15.17 -15.70
N SER A 217 11.03 13.93 -16.18
CA SER A 217 11.69 13.56 -17.43
C SER A 217 10.66 13.51 -18.57
N ASP A 218 11.11 13.62 -19.82
CA ASP A 218 10.21 13.70 -20.98
C ASP A 218 9.43 12.40 -21.28
N ASN A 219 9.81 11.30 -20.63
CA ASN A 219 9.20 9.98 -20.79
C ASN A 219 9.04 9.29 -19.42
N GLY A 220 8.11 8.33 -19.33
CA GLY A 220 7.88 7.51 -18.14
C GLY A 220 6.99 8.15 -17.07
N TRP A 221 6.48 9.37 -17.24
CA TRP A 221 5.65 10.05 -16.22
C TRP A 221 4.16 9.99 -16.56
N TYR A 222 3.35 9.53 -15.60
CA TYR A 222 1.90 9.32 -15.77
C TYR A 222 1.12 9.80 -14.55
N ALA A 223 -0.13 10.21 -14.76
CA ALA A 223 -1.06 10.65 -13.73
C ALA A 223 -1.68 9.46 -12.98
N THR A 224 -0.85 8.55 -12.49
CA THR A 224 -1.25 7.28 -11.86
C THR A 224 -2.07 7.51 -10.61
N ASN A 225 -3.17 6.76 -10.44
CA ASN A 225 -3.93 6.77 -9.19
C ASN A 225 -3.28 5.82 -8.16
N GLN A 226 -3.20 6.26 -6.90
CA GLN A 226 -2.56 5.52 -5.81
C GLN A 226 -3.15 4.12 -5.53
N PHE A 227 -4.36 3.85 -6.02
CA PHE A 227 -5.10 2.60 -5.84
C PHE A 227 -5.20 1.74 -7.12
N ALA A 228 -4.42 2.05 -8.17
CA ALA A 228 -4.51 1.36 -9.48
C ALA A 228 -3.66 0.08 -9.60
N VAL A 229 -2.92 -0.32 -8.56
CA VAL A 229 -1.91 -1.40 -8.66
C VAL A 229 -2.50 -2.79 -8.98
N ASP A 230 -3.78 -3.07 -8.69
CA ASP A 230 -4.49 -4.27 -9.19
C ASP A 230 -4.28 -4.47 -10.71
N VAL A 231 -4.38 -3.36 -11.47
CA VAL A 231 -4.33 -3.34 -12.93
C VAL A 231 -2.88 -3.29 -13.42
N ILE A 232 -2.04 -2.47 -12.79
CA ILE A 232 -0.62 -2.33 -13.14
C ILE A 232 0.10 -3.67 -12.95
N PHE A 233 -0.03 -4.28 -11.77
CA PHE A 233 0.59 -5.57 -11.44
C PHE A 233 0.06 -6.70 -12.32
N SER A 234 -1.25 -6.74 -12.58
CA SER A 234 -1.84 -7.77 -13.45
C SER A 234 -1.45 -7.62 -14.91
N ASN A 235 -1.11 -6.41 -15.38
CA ASN A 235 -0.56 -6.22 -16.73
C ASN A 235 0.96 -6.49 -16.78
N ARG A 236 1.74 -6.18 -15.73
CA ARG A 236 3.13 -6.64 -15.60
C ARG A 236 3.21 -8.17 -15.56
N MET A 237 2.28 -8.84 -14.87
CA MET A 237 2.18 -10.31 -14.84
C MET A 237 1.98 -10.92 -16.23
N LYS A 238 1.24 -10.27 -17.14
CA LYS A 238 1.07 -10.73 -18.54
C LYS A 238 2.37 -10.69 -19.35
N GLN A 239 3.37 -9.92 -18.92
CA GLN A 239 4.71 -9.83 -19.51
C GLN A 239 5.75 -10.67 -18.76
N TYR A 240 5.35 -11.44 -17.73
CA TYR A 240 6.29 -12.24 -16.95
C TYR A 240 6.83 -13.40 -17.79
N GLU A 241 8.16 -13.48 -17.91
CA GLU A 241 8.82 -14.40 -18.84
C GLU A 241 8.64 -15.89 -18.51
N CYS A 242 8.33 -16.21 -17.25
CA CYS A 242 8.13 -17.57 -16.77
C CYS A 242 6.66 -17.90 -16.51
N LEU A 243 5.73 -17.39 -17.33
CA LEU A 243 4.35 -17.87 -17.32
C LEU A 243 4.26 -19.32 -17.81
N THR A 244 3.54 -20.18 -17.08
CA THR A 244 3.24 -21.57 -17.49
C THR A 244 1.74 -21.81 -17.69
N LYS A 245 1.40 -22.75 -18.56
CA LYS A 245 0.06 -23.36 -18.68
C LYS A 245 -0.05 -24.74 -18.02
N ASP A 246 1.08 -25.33 -17.64
CA ASP A 246 1.14 -26.52 -16.77
C ASP A 246 1.34 -26.04 -15.32
N SER A 247 0.26 -26.08 -14.54
CA SER A 247 0.26 -25.67 -13.13
C SER A 247 1.14 -26.57 -12.24
N SER A 248 1.47 -27.79 -12.67
CA SER A 248 2.35 -28.69 -11.92
C SER A 248 3.86 -28.34 -12.02
N LEU A 249 4.22 -27.35 -12.85
CA LEU A 249 5.54 -26.71 -12.86
C LEU A 249 5.61 -25.47 -11.95
N ALA A 250 4.46 -24.93 -11.51
CA ALA A 250 4.40 -23.58 -10.95
C ALA A 250 5.05 -23.47 -9.55
N ALA A 251 6.00 -22.54 -9.43
CA ALA A 251 6.57 -22.09 -8.17
C ALA A 251 5.56 -21.29 -7.32
N ALA A 252 4.68 -20.52 -7.96
CA ALA A 252 3.55 -19.83 -7.34
C ALA A 252 2.36 -19.68 -8.32
N ILE A 253 1.16 -19.42 -7.79
CA ILE A 253 -0.09 -19.34 -8.55
C ILE A 253 -0.74 -17.96 -8.36
N PHE A 254 -0.83 -17.19 -9.43
CA PHE A 254 -1.44 -15.85 -9.41
C PHE A 254 -2.96 -15.92 -9.62
N VAL A 255 -3.69 -15.21 -8.78
CA VAL A 255 -5.15 -15.03 -8.80
C VAL A 255 -5.44 -13.59 -9.26
N PRO A 256 -5.77 -13.35 -10.54
CA PRO A 256 -5.96 -12.01 -11.10
C PRO A 256 -7.33 -11.41 -10.73
N PHE A 257 -7.65 -11.31 -9.44
CA PHE A 257 -8.84 -10.63 -8.91
C PHE A 257 -8.49 -9.18 -8.55
N TYR A 258 -9.25 -8.21 -9.05
CA TYR A 258 -9.03 -6.80 -8.71
C TYR A 258 -9.74 -6.42 -7.40
N ALA A 259 -9.27 -7.00 -6.29
CA ALA A 259 -9.88 -6.87 -4.98
C ALA A 259 -10.03 -5.40 -4.50
N GLY A 260 -9.04 -4.54 -4.78
CA GLY A 260 -9.09 -3.12 -4.45
C GLY A 260 -10.17 -2.37 -5.23
N PHE A 261 -10.42 -2.79 -6.47
CA PHE A 261 -11.46 -2.24 -7.36
C PHE A 261 -12.86 -2.82 -7.09
N ASP A 262 -12.95 -4.02 -6.52
CA ASP A 262 -14.21 -4.61 -6.09
C ASP A 262 -14.78 -3.85 -4.89
N ILE A 263 -14.02 -3.80 -3.79
CA ILE A 263 -14.48 -3.20 -2.53
C ILE A 263 -14.77 -1.69 -2.70
N ALA A 264 -13.99 -0.99 -3.53
CA ALA A 264 -14.19 0.42 -3.86
C ALA A 264 -15.61 0.75 -4.39
N ARG A 265 -16.25 -0.19 -5.11
CA ARG A 265 -17.64 -0.03 -5.59
C ARG A 265 -18.64 0.02 -4.44
N TYR A 266 -18.40 -0.78 -3.41
CA TYR A 266 -19.42 -1.22 -2.46
C TYR A 266 -19.24 -0.69 -1.02
N LEU A 267 -18.10 -0.09 -0.68
CA LEU A 267 -17.79 0.45 0.65
C LEU A 267 -18.87 1.40 1.23
N TRP A 268 -19.50 2.23 0.41
CA TRP A 268 -20.49 3.23 0.88
C TRP A 268 -21.91 2.86 0.50
N GLY A 269 -22.83 2.81 1.46
CA GLY A 269 -24.28 2.72 1.20
C GLY A 269 -24.74 1.42 0.52
N TYR A 270 -23.92 0.37 0.55
CA TYR A 270 -24.34 -1.00 0.27
C TYR A 270 -24.21 -1.83 1.55
N ASN A 271 -25.03 -2.88 1.65
CA ASN A 271 -24.97 -3.82 2.76
C ASN A 271 -23.74 -4.74 2.68
N ILE A 272 -23.35 -5.32 3.82
CA ILE A 272 -22.20 -6.23 3.93
C ILE A 272 -22.34 -7.44 3.00
N SER A 273 -23.56 -7.94 2.77
CA SER A 273 -23.83 -9.01 1.80
C SER A 273 -23.41 -8.65 0.37
N THR A 274 -23.51 -7.37 -0.04
CA THR A 274 -23.00 -6.91 -1.33
C THR A 274 -21.48 -6.77 -1.30
N ARG A 275 -20.90 -6.24 -0.22
CA ARG A 275 -19.45 -6.02 -0.06
C ARG A 275 -18.64 -7.33 -0.02
N ASP A 276 -19.23 -8.39 0.51
CA ASP A 276 -18.61 -9.71 0.63
C ASP A 276 -18.81 -10.60 -0.62
N ALA A 277 -19.75 -10.28 -1.52
CA ALA A 277 -20.25 -11.19 -2.54
C ALA A 277 -19.14 -11.74 -3.46
N ALA A 278 -18.31 -10.87 -4.05
CA ALA A 278 -17.22 -11.30 -4.92
C ALA A 278 -16.14 -12.09 -4.16
N SER A 279 -15.88 -11.74 -2.89
CA SER A 279 -14.90 -12.41 -2.03
C SER A 279 -15.32 -13.85 -1.69
N LEU A 280 -16.60 -14.06 -1.39
CA LEU A 280 -17.19 -15.39 -1.16
C LEU A 280 -17.17 -16.24 -2.44
N ASP A 281 -17.62 -15.66 -3.55
CA ASP A 281 -17.67 -16.30 -4.86
C ASP A 281 -16.27 -16.70 -5.39
N LEU A 282 -15.26 -15.87 -5.15
CA LEU A 282 -13.88 -16.16 -5.54
C LEU A 282 -13.34 -17.37 -4.76
N VAL A 283 -13.58 -17.41 -3.45
CA VAL A 283 -13.16 -18.54 -2.60
C VAL A 283 -13.85 -19.83 -3.03
N ASP A 284 -15.17 -19.80 -3.27
CA ASP A 284 -15.92 -20.94 -3.79
C ASP A 284 -15.39 -21.46 -5.13
N TRP A 285 -15.04 -20.54 -6.05
CA TRP A 285 -14.43 -20.90 -7.34
C TRP A 285 -13.03 -21.52 -7.18
N LEU A 286 -12.18 -20.90 -6.36
CA LEU A 286 -10.80 -21.33 -6.12
C LEU A 286 -10.72 -22.71 -5.47
N GLN A 287 -11.52 -22.94 -4.42
CA GLN A 287 -11.55 -24.23 -3.71
C GLN A 287 -12.02 -25.40 -4.59
N LYS A 288 -12.67 -25.11 -5.74
CA LYS A 288 -13.08 -26.09 -6.75
C LYS A 288 -12.05 -26.28 -7.88
N ARG A 289 -10.83 -25.73 -7.76
CA ARG A 289 -9.73 -25.94 -8.74
C ARG A 289 -8.79 -27.06 -8.26
N PRO A 290 -8.26 -27.92 -9.15
CA PRO A 290 -7.29 -28.94 -8.76
C PRO A 290 -6.01 -28.31 -8.17
N GLU A 291 -5.60 -27.14 -8.69
CA GLU A 291 -4.50 -26.31 -8.15
C GLU A 291 -4.62 -26.06 -6.65
N TRP A 292 -5.83 -25.78 -6.15
CA TRP A 292 -6.04 -25.48 -4.74
C TRP A 292 -5.68 -26.65 -3.82
N SER A 293 -5.93 -27.88 -4.28
CA SER A 293 -5.69 -29.09 -3.50
C SER A 293 -4.19 -29.39 -3.25
N ILE A 294 -3.29 -28.77 -4.03
CA ILE A 294 -1.84 -29.03 -4.00
C ILE A 294 -1.18 -28.54 -2.70
N MET A 295 -1.60 -27.36 -2.20
CA MET A 295 -1.13 -26.77 -0.94
C MET A 295 -2.23 -26.08 -0.11
N GLY A 296 -3.51 -26.33 -0.41
CA GLY A 296 -4.64 -25.70 0.28
C GLY A 296 -4.73 -24.19 0.10
N GLY A 297 -4.15 -23.65 -0.98
CA GLY A 297 -4.02 -22.21 -1.25
C GLY A 297 -2.71 -21.56 -0.78
N LYS A 298 -1.80 -22.27 -0.09
CA LYS A 298 -0.55 -21.68 0.43
C LYS A 298 0.47 -21.24 -0.63
N ASP A 299 0.29 -21.67 -1.88
CA ASP A 299 1.04 -21.23 -3.06
C ASP A 299 0.28 -20.23 -3.95
N HIS A 300 -0.94 -19.85 -3.57
CA HIS A 300 -1.75 -18.87 -4.28
C HIS A 300 -1.52 -17.45 -3.76
N PHE A 301 -1.49 -16.46 -4.66
CA PHE A 301 -1.36 -15.05 -4.32
C PHE A 301 -2.20 -14.13 -5.21
N LEU A 302 -2.62 -12.99 -4.64
CA LEU A 302 -3.35 -11.92 -5.34
C LEU A 302 -2.80 -10.54 -4.95
N VAL A 303 -3.30 -9.49 -5.60
CA VAL A 303 -2.92 -8.08 -5.36
C VAL A 303 -4.17 -7.25 -5.10
N ALA A 304 -4.05 -6.25 -4.23
CA ALA A 304 -5.05 -5.21 -4.04
C ALA A 304 -4.41 -3.83 -3.87
N GLY A 305 -4.84 -2.85 -4.68
CA GLY A 305 -4.53 -1.44 -4.53
C GLY A 305 -5.36 -0.76 -3.45
N ARG A 306 -5.53 -1.41 -2.30
CA ARG A 306 -6.18 -0.87 -1.09
C ARG A 306 -5.49 -1.42 0.15
N ILE A 307 -5.72 -0.79 1.30
CA ILE A 307 -5.05 -1.14 2.55
C ILE A 307 -5.69 -2.40 3.15
N THR A 308 -4.93 -3.19 3.91
CA THR A 308 -5.39 -4.45 4.54
C THR A 308 -6.75 -4.31 5.26
N TRP A 309 -7.00 -3.15 5.87
CA TRP A 309 -8.19 -2.84 6.65
C TRP A 309 -9.48 -2.72 5.84
N ASP A 310 -9.40 -2.45 4.53
CA ASP A 310 -10.58 -2.50 3.64
C ASP A 310 -11.11 -3.94 3.44
N PHE A 311 -10.31 -4.95 3.81
CA PHE A 311 -10.59 -6.39 3.65
C PHE A 311 -10.71 -7.15 4.99
N ARG A 312 -10.68 -6.42 6.12
CA ARG A 312 -10.68 -6.95 7.49
C ARG A 312 -11.83 -6.39 8.34
N ARG A 313 -13.06 -6.46 7.81
CA ARG A 313 -14.29 -6.12 8.55
C ARG A 313 -14.43 -6.97 9.82
N LEU A 314 -14.53 -6.33 10.99
CA LEU A 314 -14.35 -6.97 12.30
C LEU A 314 -15.62 -7.65 12.85
N SER A 315 -16.80 -7.10 12.61
CA SER A 315 -18.08 -7.68 13.01
C SER A 315 -19.07 -7.75 11.84
N GLU A 316 -20.15 -8.52 11.99
CA GLU A 316 -21.25 -8.62 11.00
C GLU A 316 -22.28 -7.47 11.10
N GLU A 317 -21.89 -6.32 11.67
CA GLU A 317 -22.69 -5.10 11.68
C GLU A 317 -22.60 -4.33 10.35
N GLU A 318 -23.74 -3.80 9.88
CA GLU A 318 -23.82 -3.07 8.59
C GLU A 318 -23.01 -1.76 8.58
N THR A 319 -22.74 -1.19 9.75
CA THR A 319 -21.95 0.04 9.95
C THR A 319 -20.44 -0.18 9.93
N ASP A 320 -19.96 -1.42 10.05
CA ASP A 320 -18.53 -1.71 10.09
C ASP A 320 -17.88 -1.51 8.72
N TRP A 321 -16.58 -1.21 8.73
CA TRP A 321 -15.81 -0.89 7.54
C TRP A 321 -15.37 -2.12 6.74
N GLY A 322 -15.26 -2.00 5.41
CA GLY A 322 -14.66 -3.01 4.54
C GLY A 322 -15.56 -4.18 4.15
N ASN A 323 -14.91 -5.25 3.66
CA ASN A 323 -15.48 -6.60 3.55
C ASN A 323 -14.66 -7.60 4.39
N LYS A 324 -15.07 -8.87 4.42
CA LYS A 324 -14.37 -9.91 5.21
C LYS A 324 -13.35 -10.77 4.44
N LEU A 325 -12.87 -10.34 3.27
CA LEU A 325 -12.00 -11.14 2.40
C LEU A 325 -10.81 -11.77 3.13
N LEU A 326 -10.01 -10.98 3.87
CA LEU A 326 -8.82 -11.47 4.57
C LEU A 326 -9.12 -12.30 5.84
N PHE A 327 -10.39 -12.42 6.23
CA PHE A 327 -10.85 -13.32 7.30
C PHE A 327 -11.54 -14.60 6.78
N LEU A 328 -11.79 -14.74 5.48
CA LEU A 328 -12.28 -16.00 4.91
C LEU A 328 -11.23 -17.11 5.13
N PRO A 329 -11.59 -18.32 5.62
CA PRO A 329 -10.61 -19.37 5.95
C PRO A 329 -9.69 -19.78 4.79
N ALA A 330 -10.19 -19.71 3.55
CA ALA A 330 -9.38 -19.94 2.35
C ALA A 330 -8.37 -18.81 2.10
N ALA A 331 -8.78 -17.55 2.26
CA ALA A 331 -7.92 -16.39 2.06
C ALA A 331 -6.84 -16.26 3.14
N LYS A 332 -7.05 -16.81 4.34
CA LYS A 332 -6.00 -16.98 5.36
C LYS A 332 -4.82 -17.86 4.90
N ASN A 333 -5.04 -18.78 3.95
CA ASN A 333 -3.95 -19.58 3.37
C ASN A 333 -3.22 -18.86 2.21
N MET A 334 -3.91 -17.99 1.48
CA MET A 334 -3.32 -17.25 0.35
C MET A 334 -2.36 -16.16 0.83
N SER A 335 -1.52 -15.65 -0.06
CA SER A 335 -0.68 -14.47 0.19
C SER A 335 -1.26 -13.25 -0.55
N MET A 336 -1.69 -12.21 0.16
CA MET A 336 -2.31 -11.03 -0.43
C MET A 336 -1.36 -9.84 -0.42
N LEU A 337 -1.00 -9.35 -1.61
CA LEU A 337 -0.15 -8.17 -1.77
C LEU A 337 -1.03 -6.91 -1.67
N VAL A 338 -0.73 -6.02 -0.72
CA VAL A 338 -1.53 -4.83 -0.38
C VAL A 338 -0.65 -3.58 -0.38
N VAL A 339 -1.23 -2.39 -0.52
CA VAL A 339 -0.44 -1.14 -0.43
C VAL A 339 -0.11 -0.72 1.01
N GLU A 340 -0.77 -1.30 2.02
CA GLU A 340 -0.41 -1.21 3.44
C GLU A 340 -0.86 -2.50 4.14
N SER A 341 0.01 -3.19 4.87
CA SER A 341 -0.26 -4.49 5.51
C SER A 341 -0.46 -4.43 7.03
N SER A 342 -1.04 -5.49 7.58
CA SER A 342 -1.27 -5.63 9.02
C SER A 342 0.04 -5.99 9.74
N PRO A 343 0.39 -5.36 10.86
CA PRO A 343 1.48 -5.83 11.72
C PRO A 343 1.05 -7.04 12.58
N TRP A 344 -0.24 -7.39 12.62
CA TRP A 344 -0.80 -8.46 13.46
C TRP A 344 -1.45 -9.59 12.64
N ASN A 345 -1.11 -9.75 11.35
CA ASN A 345 -1.57 -10.86 10.51
C ASN A 345 -0.48 -11.39 9.57
N ALA A 346 -0.54 -12.68 9.26
CA ALA A 346 0.52 -13.40 8.54
C ALA A 346 0.30 -13.56 7.02
N ASN A 347 -0.90 -13.21 6.53
CA ASN A 347 -1.34 -13.56 5.17
C ASN A 347 -1.39 -12.37 4.19
N ASP A 348 -1.05 -11.16 4.62
CA ASP A 348 -0.91 -9.97 3.77
C ASP A 348 0.48 -9.32 3.86
N PHE A 349 0.97 -8.80 2.73
CA PHE A 349 2.33 -8.28 2.57
C PHE A 349 2.30 -6.94 1.84
N ALA A 350 2.96 -5.91 2.42
CA ALA A 350 2.93 -4.59 1.84
C ALA A 350 3.90 -4.43 0.66
N ILE A 351 3.36 -3.97 -0.47
CA ILE A 351 4.09 -3.58 -1.68
C ILE A 351 4.01 -2.05 -1.87
N PRO A 352 5.00 -1.39 -2.49
CA PRO A 352 5.01 0.06 -2.70
C PRO A 352 3.71 0.56 -3.34
N TYR A 353 3.20 1.70 -2.87
CA TYR A 353 2.17 2.44 -3.61
C TYR A 353 2.70 2.83 -4.99
N PRO A 354 1.89 2.74 -6.06
CA PRO A 354 2.31 3.22 -7.38
C PRO A 354 2.55 4.74 -7.34
N THR A 355 3.76 5.14 -7.73
CA THR A 355 4.20 6.54 -7.85
C THR A 355 3.73 7.14 -9.20
N TYR A 356 4.25 8.31 -9.58
CA TYR A 356 3.97 8.91 -10.90
C TYR A 356 4.95 8.46 -11.99
N PHE A 357 6.01 7.71 -11.64
CA PHE A 357 7.09 7.33 -12.57
C PHE A 357 7.09 5.83 -12.86
N HIS A 358 6.92 5.53 -14.15
CA HIS A 358 6.80 4.21 -14.74
C HIS A 358 7.70 4.15 -15.99
N PRO A 359 9.01 3.91 -15.80
CA PRO A 359 9.98 3.89 -16.89
C PRO A 359 9.71 2.73 -17.85
N SER A 360 10.03 2.97 -19.12
CA SER A 360 9.93 2.02 -20.23
C SER A 360 11.23 1.26 -20.51
N LYS A 361 12.34 1.75 -19.95
CA LYS A 361 13.73 1.29 -20.21
C LYS A 361 14.66 1.76 -19.10
N ASP A 362 15.75 1.02 -18.85
CA ASP A 362 16.72 1.31 -17.78
C ASP A 362 17.37 2.69 -17.91
N SER A 363 17.53 3.23 -19.13
CA SER A 363 18.09 4.58 -19.34
C SER A 363 17.25 5.69 -18.70
N GLU A 364 15.94 5.49 -18.54
CA GLU A 364 15.05 6.45 -17.86
C GLU A 364 15.24 6.39 -16.34
N VAL A 365 15.50 5.20 -15.80
CA VAL A 365 15.87 5.00 -14.39
C VAL A 365 17.21 5.68 -14.09
N PHE A 366 18.26 5.38 -14.86
CA PHE A 366 19.59 5.96 -14.67
C PHE A 366 19.58 7.49 -14.81
N ALA A 367 18.91 8.04 -15.83
CA ALA A 367 18.82 9.49 -16.02
C ALA A 367 18.06 10.19 -14.88
N TRP A 368 17.05 9.53 -14.30
CA TRP A 368 16.35 10.07 -13.13
C TRP A 368 17.21 9.99 -11.86
N GLN A 369 17.93 8.88 -11.62
CA GLN A 369 18.83 8.73 -10.48
C GLN A 369 19.98 9.76 -10.51
N ASP A 370 20.63 9.94 -11.66
CA ASP A 370 21.68 10.96 -11.84
C ASP A 370 21.14 12.38 -11.57
N ARG A 371 19.95 12.71 -12.09
CA ARG A 371 19.26 13.97 -11.77
C ARG A 371 19.05 14.12 -10.25
N MET A 372 18.55 13.10 -9.56
CA MET A 372 18.28 13.19 -8.11
C MET A 372 19.56 13.34 -7.26
N MET A 373 20.69 12.80 -7.75
CA MET A 373 22.03 12.94 -7.16
C MET A 373 22.58 14.36 -7.33
N ASN A 374 22.46 14.93 -8.52
CA ASN A 374 23.07 16.22 -8.87
C ASN A 374 22.21 17.45 -8.54
N LEU A 375 20.98 17.29 -8.07
CA LEU A 375 20.11 18.41 -7.65
C LEU A 375 20.51 19.01 -6.29
N ASP A 376 20.67 20.34 -6.28
CA ASP A 376 20.75 21.17 -5.08
C ASP A 376 19.41 21.21 -4.32
N ARG A 377 19.47 21.03 -3.00
CA ARG A 377 18.29 20.97 -2.11
C ARG A 377 18.27 22.19 -1.20
N LYS A 378 17.44 23.17 -1.55
CA LYS A 378 17.29 24.44 -0.83
C LYS A 378 16.80 24.27 0.61
N TRP A 379 15.83 23.37 0.83
CA TRP A 379 15.12 23.27 2.10
C TRP A 379 15.64 22.10 2.93
N LEU A 380 15.85 22.31 4.23
CA LEU A 380 16.26 21.24 5.14
C LEU A 380 15.16 20.19 5.25
N PHE A 381 13.91 20.60 5.44
CA PHE A 381 12.78 19.69 5.56
C PHE A 381 11.52 20.22 4.86
N CYS A 382 10.62 19.32 4.48
CA CYS A 382 9.33 19.70 3.91
C CYS A 382 8.17 18.80 4.32
N PHE A 383 6.94 19.32 4.21
CA PHE A 383 5.71 18.57 4.42
C PHE A 383 4.67 18.91 3.34
N ALA A 384 4.02 17.87 2.81
CA ALA A 384 2.78 17.98 2.05
C ALA A 384 1.62 17.52 2.92
N GLY A 385 0.73 18.44 3.32
CA GLY A 385 -0.38 18.07 4.19
C GLY A 385 -1.36 19.17 4.56
N ALA A 386 -2.44 18.74 5.20
CA ALA A 386 -3.42 19.56 5.91
C ALA A 386 -3.49 19.11 7.39
N PRO A 387 -3.95 19.96 8.31
CA PRO A 387 -4.19 19.57 9.70
C PRO A 387 -5.39 18.61 9.81
N ARG A 388 -5.46 17.87 10.92
CA ARG A 388 -6.60 16.98 11.24
C ARG A 388 -7.18 17.35 12.61
N PRO A 389 -8.02 18.41 12.69
CA PRO A 389 -8.59 18.86 13.96
C PRO A 389 -9.45 17.79 14.66
N ASP A 390 -10.10 16.93 13.88
CA ASP A 390 -10.94 15.83 14.37
C ASP A 390 -10.14 14.65 14.99
N ASN A 391 -8.79 14.71 14.97
CA ASN A 391 -7.94 13.66 15.52
C ASN A 391 -6.86 14.26 16.46
N PRO A 392 -7.10 14.29 17.80
CA PRO A 392 -6.16 14.85 18.76
C PRO A 392 -4.85 14.04 18.91
N LYS A 393 -4.76 12.83 18.34
CA LYS A 393 -3.50 12.08 18.27
C LYS A 393 -2.61 12.54 17.10
N SER A 394 -3.15 13.20 16.07
CA SER A 394 -2.42 13.56 14.84
C SER A 394 -1.41 14.70 15.05
N ILE A 395 -0.12 14.39 14.96
CA ILE A 395 1.00 15.35 14.97
C ILE A 395 1.07 16.30 13.75
N ARG A 396 0.19 16.13 12.74
CA ARG A 396 0.22 16.91 11.49
C ARG A 396 0.08 18.42 11.69
N GLY A 397 -0.62 18.87 12.74
CA GLY A 397 -0.70 20.29 13.10
C GLY A 397 0.66 20.84 13.53
N GLN A 398 1.30 20.18 14.50
CA GLN A 398 2.63 20.57 15.00
C GLN A 398 3.69 20.60 13.88
N ILE A 399 3.64 19.65 12.94
CA ILE A 399 4.50 19.64 11.75
C ILE A 399 4.23 20.85 10.86
N ILE A 400 2.96 21.19 10.61
CA ILE A 400 2.57 22.37 9.82
C ILE A 400 3.08 23.66 10.50
N ASP A 401 2.90 23.79 11.81
CA ASP A 401 3.33 24.96 12.56
C ASP A 401 4.86 25.11 12.50
N GLN A 402 5.64 24.03 12.64
CA GLN A 402 7.09 24.09 12.47
C GLN A 402 7.52 24.37 11.03
N CYS A 403 6.79 23.88 10.02
CA CYS A 403 7.06 24.22 8.61
C CYS A 403 6.68 25.67 8.24
N LYS A 404 5.80 26.33 9.01
CA LYS A 404 5.42 27.75 8.82
C LYS A 404 6.34 28.73 9.54
N ASN A 405 6.96 28.31 10.63
CA ASN A 405 7.81 29.14 11.49
C ASN A 405 9.32 28.87 11.31
N SER A 406 9.74 28.29 10.18
CA SER A 406 11.12 27.94 9.86
C SER A 406 11.53 28.50 8.50
N ASP A 407 12.67 29.18 8.42
CA ASP A 407 13.24 29.71 7.16
C ASP A 407 13.83 28.60 6.26
N VAL A 408 14.10 27.41 6.82
CA VAL A 408 14.62 26.23 6.10
C VAL A 408 13.58 25.12 5.92
N GLY A 409 12.40 25.26 6.54
CA GLY A 409 11.25 24.39 6.36
C GLY A 409 10.41 24.78 5.13
N LYS A 410 9.77 23.79 4.51
CA LYS A 410 8.90 24.00 3.34
C LYS A 410 7.56 23.30 3.45
N LEU A 411 6.49 24.09 3.47
CA LEU A 411 5.11 23.58 3.44
C LEU A 411 4.50 23.63 2.04
N LEU A 412 3.70 22.60 1.73
CA LEU A 412 2.66 22.58 0.71
C LEU A 412 1.32 22.21 1.37
N GLU A 413 0.43 23.19 1.49
CA GLU A 413 -0.86 23.03 2.17
C GLU A 413 -1.88 22.34 1.25
N CYS A 414 -2.55 21.31 1.78
CA CYS A 414 -3.57 20.55 1.06
C CYS A 414 -4.98 21.06 1.42
N ASP A 415 -5.22 22.35 1.19
CA ASP A 415 -6.48 23.01 1.52
C ASP A 415 -7.66 22.60 0.61
N LEU A 416 -8.87 23.02 0.98
CA LEU A 416 -10.09 22.79 0.21
C LEU A 416 -10.10 23.68 -1.06
N GLY A 417 -10.17 23.07 -2.24
CA GLY A 417 -10.12 23.72 -3.55
C GLY A 417 -9.14 23.03 -4.51
N GLU A 418 -8.54 23.78 -5.44
CA GLU A 418 -7.43 23.30 -6.28
C GLU A 418 -6.12 23.18 -5.46
N SER A 419 -6.12 22.27 -4.48
CA SER A 419 -4.97 22.05 -3.60
C SER A 419 -3.77 21.54 -4.40
N LYS A 420 -2.60 22.17 -4.18
CA LYS A 420 -1.37 21.82 -4.89
C LYS A 420 -0.89 20.40 -4.58
N CYS A 421 -1.41 19.77 -3.53
CA CYS A 421 -1.12 18.36 -3.24
C CYS A 421 -1.74 17.38 -4.25
N HIS A 422 -2.74 17.80 -5.05
CA HIS A 422 -3.28 17.00 -6.16
C HIS A 422 -2.53 17.27 -7.48
N SER A 423 -1.57 18.21 -7.51
CA SER A 423 -0.65 18.40 -8.63
C SER A 423 0.60 17.53 -8.45
N PRO A 424 0.86 16.55 -9.34
CA PRO A 424 2.07 15.74 -9.29
C PRO A 424 3.33 16.58 -9.40
N SER A 425 3.31 17.68 -10.17
CA SER A 425 4.48 18.53 -10.36
C SER A 425 4.78 19.38 -9.13
N SER A 426 3.77 19.95 -8.45
CA SER A 426 4.00 20.71 -7.22
C SER A 426 4.55 19.85 -6.07
N ILE A 427 4.08 18.59 -5.95
CA ILE A 427 4.63 17.61 -5.00
C ILE A 427 6.07 17.25 -5.38
N MET A 428 6.30 16.83 -6.62
CA MET A 428 7.60 16.33 -7.10
C MET A 428 8.67 17.43 -7.15
N GLN A 429 8.29 18.69 -7.43
CA GLN A 429 9.18 19.86 -7.35
C GLN A 429 9.59 20.14 -5.90
N MET A 430 8.64 20.10 -4.96
CA MET A 430 8.95 20.32 -3.55
C MET A 430 9.94 19.26 -3.04
N PHE A 431 9.61 17.98 -3.21
CA PHE A 431 10.46 16.88 -2.72
C PHE A 431 11.86 16.87 -3.39
N GLN A 432 11.98 17.23 -4.67
CA GLN A 432 13.28 17.43 -5.32
C GLN A 432 14.12 18.54 -4.67
N SER A 433 13.47 19.59 -4.16
CA SER A 433 14.12 20.77 -3.57
C SER A 433 14.44 20.65 -2.07
N SER A 434 14.14 19.51 -1.45
CA SER A 434 14.23 19.30 0.00
C SER A 434 15.14 18.13 0.36
N VAL A 435 15.86 18.24 1.49
CA VAL A 435 16.72 17.17 2.01
C VAL A 435 15.88 16.10 2.70
N PHE A 436 15.04 16.50 3.65
CA PHE A 436 14.16 15.61 4.41
C PHE A 436 12.68 15.81 4.06
N CYS A 437 11.93 14.72 3.95
CA CYS A 437 10.51 14.72 3.63
C CYS A 437 9.71 14.12 4.79
N LEU A 438 8.89 14.93 5.44
CA LEU A 438 8.16 14.53 6.65
C LEU A 438 6.97 13.63 6.28
N GLN A 439 7.00 12.38 6.76
CA GLN A 439 5.98 11.37 6.51
C GLN A 439 5.31 10.92 7.83
N PRO A 440 4.54 11.80 8.51
CA PRO A 440 3.64 11.39 9.59
C PRO A 440 2.54 10.47 9.05
N GLN A 441 1.88 9.76 9.97
CA GLN A 441 0.70 8.94 9.67
C GLN A 441 -0.36 9.75 8.89
N GLY A 442 -1.10 9.05 8.04
CA GLY A 442 -2.25 9.61 7.33
C GLY A 442 -3.51 9.45 8.17
N ASP A 443 -4.44 8.70 7.62
CA ASP A 443 -5.50 8.04 8.37
C ASP A 443 -5.09 6.62 8.79
N SER A 444 -4.20 6.02 7.99
CA SER A 444 -3.48 4.76 8.22
C SER A 444 -1.96 5.00 8.35
N TYR A 445 -1.17 3.94 8.53
CA TYR A 445 0.25 4.10 8.87
C TYR A 445 1.09 4.72 7.76
N THR A 446 0.80 4.42 6.49
CA THR A 446 1.59 4.83 5.34
C THR A 446 0.77 5.68 4.38
N ARG A 447 1.46 6.45 3.55
CA ARG A 447 0.89 7.20 2.43
C ARG A 447 1.81 7.05 1.24
N ARG A 448 1.25 7.03 0.03
CA ARG A 448 1.98 7.11 -1.24
C ARG A 448 3.07 8.19 -1.27
N SER A 449 2.82 9.33 -0.60
CA SER A 449 3.76 10.42 -0.30
C SER A 449 5.16 9.96 0.11
N ALA A 450 5.28 8.85 0.87
CA ALA A 450 6.57 8.27 1.23
C ALA A 450 7.37 7.82 -0.01
N PHE A 451 6.75 7.03 -0.88
CA PHE A 451 7.35 6.51 -2.11
C PHE A 451 7.59 7.61 -3.15
N ASP A 452 6.67 8.57 -3.31
CA ASP A 452 6.91 9.75 -4.16
C ASP A 452 8.08 10.62 -3.62
N SER A 453 8.31 10.67 -2.30
CA SER A 453 9.47 11.39 -1.73
C SER A 453 10.80 10.66 -1.93
N MET A 454 10.82 9.34 -1.79
CA MET A 454 12.01 8.53 -2.10
C MET A 454 12.35 8.56 -3.59
N LEU A 455 11.33 8.53 -4.46
CA LEU A 455 11.48 8.77 -5.90
C LEU A 455 12.15 10.12 -6.19
N ALA A 456 11.85 11.16 -5.42
CA ALA A 456 12.47 12.48 -5.54
C ALA A 456 13.87 12.59 -4.88
N GLY A 457 14.48 11.47 -4.44
CA GLY A 457 15.75 11.46 -3.70
C GLY A 457 15.71 12.18 -2.35
N CYS A 458 14.51 12.42 -1.81
CA CYS A 458 14.31 13.09 -0.53
C CYS A 458 14.27 12.05 0.59
N ILE A 459 15.01 12.27 1.68
CA ILE A 459 15.13 11.31 2.78
C ILE A 459 13.82 11.31 3.58
N PRO A 460 13.04 10.23 3.62
CA PRO A 460 11.81 10.19 4.40
C PRO A 460 12.10 10.22 5.91
N VAL A 461 11.30 11.03 6.62
CA VAL A 461 11.27 11.08 8.07
C VAL A 461 9.97 10.43 8.52
N PHE A 462 10.06 9.23 9.08
CA PHE A 462 8.90 8.47 9.56
C PHE A 462 8.71 8.69 11.06
N PHE A 463 7.44 8.75 11.47
CA PHE A 463 7.07 9.02 12.87
C PHE A 463 6.52 7.80 13.62
N HIS A 464 6.29 6.70 12.90
CA HIS A 464 5.86 5.41 13.43
C HIS A 464 6.61 4.27 12.72
N PRO A 465 7.09 3.21 13.41
CA PRO A 465 7.77 2.09 12.74
C PRO A 465 6.84 1.35 11.78
N GLY A 466 5.52 1.40 12.04
CA GLY A 466 4.48 0.90 11.15
C GLY A 466 4.42 1.62 9.79
N SER A 467 5.01 2.81 9.62
CA SER A 467 4.96 3.55 8.36
C SER A 467 5.93 3.03 7.29
N ALA A 468 6.96 2.25 7.66
CA ALA A 468 7.99 1.81 6.70
C ALA A 468 8.90 0.65 7.15
N TYR A 469 8.93 0.27 8.43
CA TYR A 469 9.98 -0.65 8.95
C TYR A 469 9.44 -2.05 9.18
N THR A 470 8.23 -2.17 9.74
CA THR A 470 7.56 -3.46 9.97
C THR A 470 6.75 -3.97 8.77
N GLN A 471 6.73 -3.21 7.68
CA GLN A 471 6.12 -3.56 6.40
C GLN A 471 7.03 -3.06 5.25
N TYR A 472 6.81 -3.55 4.02
CA TYR A 472 7.71 -3.35 2.86
C TYR A 472 9.13 -3.93 3.01
N THR A 473 9.38 -4.88 3.93
CA THR A 473 10.72 -5.47 4.19
C THR A 473 11.34 -6.23 3.01
N TRP A 474 10.58 -6.48 1.94
CA TRP A 474 11.09 -7.00 0.66
C TRP A 474 11.67 -5.90 -0.24
N HIS A 475 11.25 -4.65 -0.05
CA HIS A 475 11.59 -3.50 -0.90
C HIS A 475 12.59 -2.56 -0.23
N LEU A 476 12.50 -2.40 1.09
CA LEU A 476 13.33 -1.51 1.90
C LEU A 476 14.36 -2.31 2.74
N PRO A 477 15.58 -1.78 2.98
CA PRO A 477 16.57 -2.41 3.86
C PRO A 477 16.07 -2.55 5.30
N LYS A 478 16.41 -3.67 5.99
CA LYS A 478 16.10 -3.85 7.42
C LYS A 478 16.69 -2.74 8.31
N ASN A 479 17.91 -2.28 8.01
CA ASN A 479 18.51 -1.15 8.71
C ASN A 479 17.96 0.18 8.17
N TYR A 480 16.89 0.66 8.80
CA TYR A 480 16.19 1.88 8.41
C TYR A 480 17.06 3.14 8.42
N THR A 481 18.09 3.21 9.28
CA THR A 481 18.98 4.37 9.42
C THR A 481 19.82 4.65 8.16
N LYS A 482 19.89 3.69 7.23
CA LYS A 482 20.52 3.89 5.92
C LYS A 482 19.72 4.77 4.97
N TYR A 483 18.38 4.78 5.05
CA TYR A 483 17.53 5.48 4.06
C TYR A 483 16.50 6.42 4.68
N SER A 484 16.35 6.45 6.01
CA SER A 484 15.29 7.21 6.68
C SER A 484 15.68 7.70 8.06
N VAL A 485 15.02 8.76 8.52
CA VAL A 485 15.11 9.24 9.91
C VAL A 485 13.86 8.79 10.64
N PHE A 486 14.02 8.29 11.87
CA PHE A 486 12.91 7.99 12.77
C PHE A 486 12.80 9.06 13.87
N ILE A 487 11.59 9.59 14.06
CA ILE A 487 11.26 10.56 15.11
C ILE A 487 9.93 10.15 15.76
N PRO A 488 9.89 9.57 16.97
CA PRO A 488 8.63 9.13 17.60
C PRO A 488 7.58 10.25 17.69
N GLU A 489 6.33 9.96 17.37
CA GLU A 489 5.23 10.95 17.46
C GLU A 489 5.13 11.63 18.83
N ASP A 490 5.43 10.88 19.90
CA ASP A 490 5.39 11.38 21.28
C ASP A 490 6.47 12.44 21.58
N ASP A 491 7.55 12.52 20.79
CA ASP A 491 8.56 13.57 20.97
C ASP A 491 8.04 14.93 20.48
N LEU A 492 7.24 14.93 19.41
CA LEU A 492 6.46 16.12 19.02
C LEU A 492 5.32 16.38 20.01
N ARG A 493 4.49 15.36 20.27
CA ARG A 493 3.24 15.48 21.04
C ARG A 493 3.45 15.86 22.51
N LYS A 494 4.52 15.36 23.15
CA LYS A 494 4.76 15.48 24.61
C LYS A 494 6.05 16.24 24.98
N LYS A 495 7.07 16.23 24.12
CA LYS A 495 8.37 16.89 24.38
C LYS A 495 8.58 18.18 23.59
N ASN A 496 7.71 18.48 22.61
CA ASN A 496 7.75 19.67 21.75
C ASN A 496 9.12 19.91 21.09
N ILE A 497 9.74 18.85 20.55
CA ILE A 497 11.06 18.95 19.89
C ILE A 497 11.02 19.84 18.63
N SER A 498 12.15 20.49 18.33
CA SER A 498 12.36 21.15 17.04
C SER A 498 12.81 20.14 15.98
N LEU A 499 12.04 20.03 14.89
CA LEU A 499 12.41 19.22 13.72
C LEU A 499 13.60 19.83 12.97
N GLU A 500 13.68 21.16 12.92
CA GLU A 500 14.81 21.88 12.34
C GLU A 500 16.12 21.54 13.06
N GLU A 501 16.13 21.63 14.38
CA GLU A 501 17.30 21.28 15.20
C GLU A 501 17.62 19.79 15.07
N ARG A 502 16.61 18.92 15.20
CA ARG A 502 16.80 17.46 15.21
C ARG A 502 17.33 16.92 13.87
N LEU A 503 16.95 17.53 12.75
CA LEU A 503 17.41 17.16 11.42
C LEU A 503 18.73 17.88 11.05
N GLY A 504 18.92 19.13 11.50
CA GLY A 504 20.17 19.89 11.33
C GLY A 504 21.36 19.31 12.12
N GLN A 505 21.11 18.52 13.15
CA GLN A 505 22.12 17.73 13.87
C GLN A 505 22.70 16.54 13.08
N ILE A 506 22.11 16.15 11.95
CA ILE A 506 22.57 15.00 11.17
C ILE A 506 23.77 15.41 10.29
N PRO A 507 24.95 14.77 10.40
CA PRO A 507 26.15 15.15 9.64
C PRO A 507 25.93 15.12 8.12
N VAL A 508 26.49 16.10 7.41
CA VAL A 508 26.31 16.26 5.95
C VAL A 508 26.73 15.00 5.16
N ASP A 509 27.80 14.32 5.59
CA ASP A 509 28.23 13.07 4.96
C ASP A 509 27.23 11.92 5.19
N GLN A 510 26.58 11.87 6.37
CA GLN A 510 25.50 10.92 6.63
C GLN A 510 24.27 11.25 5.78
N VAL A 511 23.89 12.52 5.67
CA VAL A 511 22.82 12.98 4.76
C VAL A 511 23.12 12.57 3.32
N LYS A 512 24.37 12.70 2.87
CA LYS A 512 24.81 12.30 1.52
C LYS A 512 24.64 10.78 1.31
N MET A 513 25.16 9.95 2.22
CA MET A 513 25.00 8.49 2.15
C MET A 513 23.53 8.05 2.21
N MET A 514 22.70 8.72 3.03
CA MET A 514 21.27 8.41 3.11
C MET A 514 20.52 8.75 1.81
N ARG A 515 20.87 9.88 1.18
CA ARG A 515 20.34 10.24 -0.15
C ARG A 515 20.79 9.26 -1.24
N GLU A 516 22.04 8.83 -1.20
CA GLU A 516 22.59 7.80 -2.10
C GLU A 516 21.82 6.47 -1.98
N GLU A 517 21.57 5.97 -0.76
CA GLU A 517 20.74 4.76 -0.53
C GLU A 517 19.30 4.96 -1.04
N VAL A 518 18.65 6.09 -0.72
CA VAL A 518 17.28 6.40 -1.18
C VAL A 518 17.18 6.38 -2.71
N ILE A 519 18.16 6.95 -3.42
CA ILE A 519 18.19 6.99 -4.88
C ILE A 519 18.49 5.61 -5.48
N ASN A 520 19.35 4.82 -4.83
CA ASN A 520 19.62 3.44 -5.22
C ASN A 520 18.40 2.50 -5.03
N LEU A 521 17.49 2.83 -4.11
CA LEU A 521 16.26 2.07 -3.89
C LEU A 521 15.17 2.34 -4.93
N ILE A 522 15.19 3.48 -5.65
CA ILE A 522 14.17 3.90 -6.62
C ILE A 522 13.65 2.76 -7.53
N PRO A 523 14.49 1.93 -8.18
CA PRO A 523 14.01 0.89 -9.09
C PRO A 523 13.08 -0.13 -8.40
N ARG A 524 13.38 -0.49 -7.14
CA ARG A 524 12.62 -1.47 -6.35
C ARG A 524 11.31 -0.91 -5.77
N LEU A 525 11.09 0.41 -5.89
CA LEU A 525 9.96 1.14 -5.33
C LEU A 525 8.96 1.62 -6.40
N ILE A 526 9.35 1.60 -7.67
CA ILE A 526 8.49 1.94 -8.82
C ILE A 526 8.03 0.67 -9.55
N TYR A 527 7.02 0.80 -10.41
CA TYR A 527 6.60 -0.25 -11.34
C TYR A 527 6.96 0.21 -12.75
N ALA A 528 7.63 -0.61 -13.54
CA ALA A 528 7.91 -0.30 -14.94
C ALA A 528 6.62 -0.21 -15.77
N ASP A 529 6.66 0.42 -16.94
CA ASP A 529 5.49 0.49 -17.82
C ASP A 529 5.07 -0.95 -18.24
N PRO A 530 3.83 -1.40 -17.97
CA PRO A 530 3.36 -2.76 -18.28
C PRO A 530 3.34 -3.13 -19.78
N ARG A 531 3.65 -2.19 -20.67
CA ARG A 531 3.85 -2.40 -22.12
C ARG A 531 5.31 -2.68 -22.49
N SER A 532 6.19 -2.75 -21.50
CA SER A 532 7.65 -2.82 -21.62
C SER A 532 8.27 -3.67 -20.51
N LYS A 533 9.60 -3.73 -20.47
CA LYS A 533 10.37 -4.46 -19.45
C LYS A 533 11.72 -3.76 -19.25
N LEU A 534 12.17 -3.66 -17.99
CA LEU A 534 13.54 -3.29 -17.65
C LEU A 534 14.45 -4.52 -17.78
N GLU A 535 15.66 -4.34 -18.30
CA GLU A 535 16.61 -5.44 -18.57
C GLU A 535 17.57 -5.66 -17.40
N SER A 536 18.03 -4.58 -16.75
CA SER A 536 19.03 -4.65 -15.68
C SER A 536 18.43 -4.51 -14.27
N HIS A 537 17.35 -3.74 -14.13
CA HIS A 537 16.67 -3.54 -12.84
C HIS A 537 15.49 -4.49 -12.64
N LYS A 538 15.27 -4.88 -11.38
CA LYS A 538 14.02 -5.51 -10.92
C LYS A 538 13.11 -4.42 -10.33
N ASP A 539 11.91 -4.28 -10.88
CA ASP A 539 10.93 -3.32 -10.39
C ASP A 539 10.18 -3.84 -9.14
N ALA A 540 9.27 -3.03 -8.57
CA ALA A 540 8.45 -3.45 -7.43
C ALA A 540 7.59 -4.69 -7.73
N PHE A 541 7.19 -4.93 -8.98
CA PHE A 541 6.52 -6.17 -9.38
C PHE A 541 7.50 -7.36 -9.35
N ASP A 542 8.69 -7.22 -9.94
CA ASP A 542 9.70 -8.29 -10.00
C ASP A 542 10.20 -8.69 -8.60
N VAL A 543 10.37 -7.71 -7.70
CA VAL A 543 10.70 -7.93 -6.28
C VAL A 543 9.58 -8.69 -5.57
N SER A 544 8.33 -8.29 -5.76
CA SER A 544 7.16 -8.92 -5.12
C SER A 544 6.97 -10.38 -5.57
N VAL A 545 7.04 -10.63 -6.88
CA VAL A 545 6.89 -11.98 -7.44
C VAL A 545 8.02 -12.90 -6.99
N GLN A 546 9.27 -12.41 -6.96
CA GLN A 546 10.39 -13.18 -6.42
C GLN A 546 10.22 -13.51 -4.93
N ALA A 547 9.74 -12.56 -4.12
CA ALA A 547 9.53 -12.78 -2.68
C ALA A 547 8.44 -13.83 -2.42
N ILE A 548 7.34 -13.81 -3.18
CA ILE A 548 6.31 -14.85 -3.15
C ILE A 548 6.87 -16.22 -3.56
N ILE A 549 7.62 -16.29 -4.68
CA ILE A 549 8.27 -17.54 -5.13
C ILE A 549 9.19 -18.10 -4.06
N ASN A 550 9.98 -17.24 -3.39
CA ASN A 550 10.86 -17.65 -2.29
C ASN A 550 10.07 -18.17 -1.08
N LYS A 551 9.01 -17.45 -0.66
CA LYS A 551 8.11 -17.86 0.44
C LYS A 551 7.48 -19.24 0.18
N VAL A 552 6.92 -19.45 -1.02
CA VAL A 552 6.30 -20.73 -1.39
C VAL A 552 7.34 -21.84 -1.49
N THR A 553 8.53 -21.56 -2.02
CA THR A 553 9.64 -22.52 -2.08
C THR A 553 10.11 -22.94 -0.69
N ARG A 554 10.17 -22.01 0.28
CA ARG A 554 10.50 -22.32 1.68
C ARG A 554 9.42 -23.22 2.29
N LEU A 555 8.15 -22.81 2.24
CA LEU A 555 7.01 -23.60 2.74
C LEU A 555 6.97 -25.02 2.15
N ARG A 556 7.31 -25.20 0.87
CA ARG A 556 7.39 -26.51 0.21
C ARG A 556 8.54 -27.38 0.74
N LYS A 557 9.70 -26.78 1.11
CA LYS A 557 10.79 -27.49 1.78
C LYS A 557 10.41 -27.85 3.21
N ASP A 558 9.87 -26.90 3.97
CA ASP A 558 9.45 -27.10 5.36
C ASP A 558 8.44 -28.26 5.47
N MET A 559 7.47 -28.32 4.55
CA MET A 559 6.52 -29.43 4.43
C MET A 559 7.16 -30.78 4.10
N ILE A 560 8.26 -30.82 3.34
CA ILE A 560 9.01 -32.06 3.01
C ILE A 560 9.81 -32.53 4.23
N ASP A 561 10.50 -31.60 4.89
CA ASP A 561 11.34 -31.86 6.07
C ASP A 561 10.53 -32.21 7.32
N GLY A 562 9.20 -32.05 7.26
CA GLY A 562 8.30 -32.19 8.41
C GLY A 562 8.40 -31.04 9.42
N ARG A 563 9.01 -29.92 9.04
CA ARG A 563 9.15 -28.73 9.88
C ARG A 563 7.83 -27.96 9.90
N THR A 564 7.24 -27.87 11.08
CA THR A 564 6.04 -27.09 11.40
C THR A 564 6.42 -25.75 12.05
N ASP A 565 5.50 -24.80 11.97
CA ASP A 565 5.64 -23.44 12.52
C ASP A 565 4.74 -23.32 13.76
N ASP A 566 4.84 -24.31 14.67
CA ASP A 566 3.90 -24.50 15.78
C ASP A 566 4.06 -23.45 16.90
N ASP A 567 5.22 -22.80 16.97
CA ASP A 567 5.51 -21.65 17.84
C ASP A 567 5.05 -20.30 17.22
N PHE A 568 4.42 -20.30 16.04
CA PHE A 568 4.04 -19.07 15.34
C PHE A 568 2.87 -18.32 16.03
N ILE A 569 3.12 -17.04 16.34
CA ILE A 569 2.15 -16.14 16.97
C ILE A 569 1.72 -15.07 15.95
N GLU A 570 0.48 -15.14 15.46
CA GLU A 570 -0.02 -14.25 14.39
C GLU A 570 0.04 -12.77 14.78
N GLU A 571 -0.23 -12.44 16.05
CA GLU A 571 -0.14 -11.08 16.60
C GLU A 571 1.29 -10.53 16.68
N LEU A 572 2.31 -11.37 16.50
CA LEU A 572 3.72 -10.98 16.44
C LEU A 572 4.32 -11.12 15.03
N SER A 573 3.49 -11.37 14.01
CA SER A 573 3.88 -11.48 12.59
C SER A 573 4.87 -10.40 12.12
N TRP A 574 4.70 -9.15 12.55
CA TRP A 574 5.64 -8.06 12.27
C TRP A 574 7.09 -8.31 12.74
N LYS A 575 7.31 -9.09 13.80
CA LYS A 575 8.64 -9.47 14.27
C LYS A 575 9.28 -10.50 13.37
N TYR A 576 8.54 -11.55 12.99
CA TYR A 576 9.03 -12.58 12.06
C TYR A 576 9.41 -12.00 10.69
N ALA A 577 8.82 -10.87 10.28
CA ALA A 577 9.19 -10.13 9.07
C ALA A 577 10.54 -9.38 9.16
N LEU A 578 11.08 -9.21 10.37
CA LEU A 578 12.37 -8.54 10.65
C LEU A 578 13.52 -9.53 10.95
N LEU A 579 13.22 -10.75 11.39
CA LEU A 579 14.23 -11.78 11.72
C LEU A 579 15.04 -12.23 10.49
N ASP A 580 16.32 -12.56 10.70
CA ASP A 580 17.13 -13.34 9.76
C ASP A 580 16.89 -14.86 9.93
N GLU A 581 17.30 -15.67 8.94
CA GLU A 581 16.99 -17.11 8.93
C GLU A 581 17.71 -17.85 10.07
N GLY A 582 16.94 -18.35 11.03
CA GLY A 582 17.43 -19.05 12.23
C GLY A 582 17.38 -18.24 13.52
N GLU A 583 16.95 -16.98 13.48
CA GLU A 583 16.67 -16.19 14.69
C GLU A 583 15.32 -16.55 15.32
N TYR A 584 15.15 -16.18 16.60
CA TYR A 584 13.93 -16.41 17.38
C TYR A 584 13.28 -15.08 17.79
N VAL A 585 11.95 -15.08 17.96
CA VAL A 585 11.20 -13.88 18.37
C VAL A 585 11.55 -13.48 19.81
N GLY A 586 12.19 -12.32 19.97
CA GLY A 586 12.53 -11.73 21.26
C GLY A 586 11.81 -10.40 21.55
N VAL A 587 12.29 -9.68 22.56
CA VAL A 587 11.94 -8.27 22.80
C VAL A 587 12.52 -7.43 21.67
N HIS A 588 11.74 -6.49 21.12
CA HIS A 588 12.13 -5.63 20.02
C HIS A 588 11.86 -4.16 20.35
N GLU A 589 12.70 -3.25 19.87
CA GLU A 589 12.59 -1.80 20.17
C GLU A 589 11.24 -1.18 19.77
N TRP A 590 10.53 -1.78 18.81
CA TRP A 590 9.20 -1.36 18.38
C TRP A 590 8.03 -1.94 19.19
N ASP A 591 8.26 -2.80 20.19
CA ASP A 591 7.19 -3.35 21.05
C ASP A 591 6.24 -2.28 21.65
N PRO A 592 6.70 -1.09 22.09
CA PRO A 592 5.82 -0.02 22.58
C PRO A 592 4.84 0.54 21.55
N PHE A 593 5.08 0.33 20.24
CA PHE A 593 4.25 0.88 19.14
C PHE A 593 3.16 -0.10 18.67
N PHE A 594 3.28 -1.39 18.98
CA PHE A 594 2.34 -2.45 18.56
C PHE A 594 1.68 -3.19 19.73
N SER A 595 2.03 -2.84 20.98
CA SER A 595 1.36 -3.32 22.19
C SER A 595 -0.04 -2.75 22.32
N LYS A 596 -1.02 -3.59 22.67
CA LYS A 596 -2.36 -3.13 23.09
C LYS A 596 -2.24 -2.32 24.40
N PRO A 597 -2.96 -1.19 24.56
CA PRO A 597 -2.91 -0.41 25.80
C PRO A 597 -3.45 -1.22 26.99
N LYS A 598 -2.95 -0.91 28.19
CA LYS A 598 -3.38 -1.59 29.43
C LYS A 598 -4.70 -0.97 29.93
N PRO A 599 -5.70 -1.77 30.32
CA PRO A 599 -7.05 -1.27 30.69
C PRO A 599 -7.12 -0.50 32.03
N ASN A 600 -5.99 -0.12 32.64
CA ASN A 600 -5.94 0.53 33.95
C ASN A 600 -5.62 2.05 33.88
N ASP A 601 -5.21 2.57 32.72
CA ASP A 601 -5.09 4.01 32.54
C ASP A 601 -6.49 4.59 32.31
N GLY A 602 -7.16 4.96 33.41
CA GLY A 602 -8.60 5.25 33.51
C GLY A 602 -9.11 6.52 32.81
N ASN A 603 -8.59 6.81 31.60
CA ASN A 603 -9.06 7.88 30.73
C ASN A 603 -8.84 7.52 29.25
N THR A 604 -9.30 6.33 28.85
CA THR A 604 -9.29 5.85 27.45
C THR A 604 -10.71 5.62 26.94
N ASP A 605 -11.18 6.49 26.05
CA ASP A 605 -12.12 6.07 25.02
C ASP A 605 -11.55 4.86 24.27
N SER A 606 -12.41 3.95 23.81
CA SER A 606 -11.96 2.70 23.19
C SER A 606 -11.01 2.96 22.02
N ASP A 607 -10.02 2.07 21.86
CA ASP A 607 -9.04 2.14 20.77
C ASP A 607 -9.67 2.50 19.43
N GLY A 608 -9.04 3.43 18.72
CA GLY A 608 -9.42 3.78 17.36
C GLY A 608 -9.20 2.56 16.47
N SER A 609 -10.27 1.78 16.31
CA SER A 609 -10.21 0.46 15.68
C SER A 609 -9.66 0.57 14.26
N SER A 610 -9.10 -0.53 13.74
CA SER A 610 -8.63 -0.56 12.35
C SER A 610 -9.73 -0.23 11.34
N ALA A 611 -11.00 -0.40 11.72
CA ALA A 611 -12.15 0.05 10.96
C ALA A 611 -12.31 1.59 10.97
N GLU A 612 -12.06 2.29 12.08
CA GLU A 612 -12.01 3.77 12.10
C GLU A 612 -10.78 4.30 11.34
N VAL A 613 -9.60 3.69 11.51
CA VAL A 613 -8.38 3.98 10.74
C VAL A 613 -8.69 3.98 9.23
N ALA A 614 -9.31 2.91 8.75
CA ALA A 614 -9.70 2.77 7.34
C ALA A 614 -10.80 3.76 6.92
N LYS A 615 -11.90 3.84 7.68
CA LYS A 615 -13.05 4.73 7.46
C LYS A 615 -12.67 6.21 7.37
N ASN A 616 -11.62 6.63 8.06
CA ASN A 616 -11.10 8.00 7.96
C ASN A 616 -10.26 8.23 6.69
N SER A 617 -9.55 7.22 6.16
CA SER A 617 -8.74 7.28 4.91
C SER A 617 -9.50 7.86 3.72
N TRP A 618 -10.79 7.56 3.65
CA TRP A 618 -11.65 7.94 2.55
C TRP A 618 -12.35 9.29 2.70
N LYS A 619 -12.19 9.97 3.84
CA LYS A 619 -12.56 11.39 3.97
C LYS A 619 -11.74 12.29 3.04
N ASN A 620 -10.60 11.80 2.52
CA ASN A 620 -9.82 12.50 1.51
C ASN A 620 -10.46 12.40 0.11
N GLU A 621 -10.89 11.22 -0.37
CA GLU A 621 -11.58 11.08 -1.67
C GLU A 621 -12.94 11.80 -1.71
N GLN A 622 -13.58 12.03 -0.56
CA GLN A 622 -14.78 12.91 -0.49
C GLN A 622 -14.44 14.40 -0.62
N ARG A 623 -13.21 14.82 -0.30
CA ARG A 623 -12.75 16.22 -0.38
C ARG A 623 -12.25 16.61 -1.77
N ASP A 624 -12.02 15.65 -2.68
CA ASP A 624 -11.66 15.93 -4.07
C ASP A 624 -12.72 16.80 -4.81
N HIS A 625 -13.96 16.84 -4.31
CA HIS A 625 -15.12 17.47 -4.96
C HIS A 625 -16.00 18.30 -3.98
N SER A 626 -15.39 19.05 -3.05
CA SER A 626 -16.06 20.06 -2.20
C SER A 626 -15.61 21.48 -2.52
#